data_AF-A0A645DFZ9-F1
#
_entry.id   AF-A0A645DFZ9-F1
#
_cell.length_a   1.000
_cell.length_b   1.000
_cell.length_c   1.000
_cell.angle_alpha   90.00
_cell.angle_beta   90.00
_cell.angle_gamma   90.00
#
_symmetry.space_group_name_H-M   'P 1'
#
loop_
_entity.id
_entity.type
_entity.pdbx_description
1 polymer ?
#
loop_
_entity_poly.entity_id
_entity_poly.type
_entity_poly.pdbx_seq_one_letter_code
_entity_poly.pdbx_strand_id
1 'polypeptide(L)'
;MKYVNYKVNGYLHEGYMQKSITREVDTRTQIAIVKEDIKITFPDGTKSNHRIADMTRTYKHGDLNTNTDNIIETYGTVSFTNIKNVTSSKVIKETEKLIYKVVPGEIVQGKATMTYSTGKVITIDYGDGTADNTATLSDGTKTWTITLKK
;
A
#
# COMPACT_ATOMS: atom_id res chain seq x y z
N MET A 1 3.93 4.50 16.93
CA MET A 1 5.36 4.18 17.10
C MET A 1 6.19 5.33 16.56
N LYS A 2 7.18 5.79 17.32
CA LYS A 2 8.10 6.85 16.91
C LYS A 2 9.53 6.29 16.89
N TYR A 3 10.26 6.56 15.83
CA TYR A 3 11.65 6.14 15.65
C TYR A 3 12.55 7.36 15.83
N VAL A 4 13.45 7.29 16.81
CA VAL A 4 14.44 8.33 17.09
C VAL A 4 15.78 7.62 17.25
N ASN A 5 16.75 7.93 16.39
CA ASN A 5 18.07 7.30 16.38
C ASN A 5 18.03 5.75 16.35
N TYR A 6 16.96 5.17 15.82
CA TYR A 6 16.77 3.72 15.79
C TYR A 6 17.59 3.12 14.65
N LYS A 7 18.50 2.19 14.94
CA LYS A 7 19.39 1.59 13.94
C LYS A 7 19.17 0.09 13.79
N VAL A 8 19.09 -0.37 12.55
CA VAL A 8 19.07 -1.80 12.20
C VAL A 8 20.10 -2.03 11.10
N ASN A 9 21.09 -2.90 11.34
CA ASN A 9 22.16 -3.21 10.39
C ASN A 9 22.86 -1.96 9.80
N GLY A 10 23.04 -0.92 10.62
CA GLY A 10 23.66 0.35 10.21
C GLY A 10 22.72 1.34 9.52
N TYR A 11 21.50 0.96 9.15
CA TYR A 11 20.49 1.86 8.62
C TYR A 11 19.84 2.62 9.77
N LEU A 12 19.76 3.94 9.64
CA LEU A 12 19.11 4.81 10.61
C LEU A 12 17.65 5.04 10.18
N HIS A 13 16.72 4.64 11.03
CA HIS A 13 15.29 4.84 10.87
C HIS A 13 14.82 5.99 11.77
N GLU A 14 14.16 6.96 11.14
CA GLU A 14 13.66 8.17 11.82
C GLU A 14 12.22 8.45 11.38
N GLY A 15 11.45 9.06 12.29
CA GLY A 15 10.08 9.50 12.02
C GLY A 15 9.03 8.71 12.79
N TYR A 16 7.88 8.44 12.19
CA TYR A 16 6.78 7.76 12.88
C TYR A 16 5.95 6.86 11.97
N MET A 17 5.31 5.89 12.62
CA MET A 17 4.16 5.16 12.09
C MET A 17 3.07 5.16 13.16
N GLN A 18 1.91 5.69 12.81
CA GLN A 18 0.72 5.65 13.64
C GLN A 18 -0.31 4.74 12.98
N LYS A 19 -0.87 3.83 13.77
CA LYS A 19 -1.98 2.97 13.36
C LYS A 19 -3.11 3.15 14.36
N SER A 20 -4.18 3.82 13.95
CA SER A 20 -5.41 3.93 14.74
C SER A 20 -6.37 2.82 14.30
N ILE A 21 -6.91 2.06 15.26
CA ILE A 21 -7.76 0.91 15.01
C ILE A 21 -9.12 1.14 15.66
N THR A 22 -10.18 1.02 14.86
CA THR A 22 -11.57 0.94 15.34
C THR A 22 -12.11 -0.45 15.00
N ARG A 23 -12.82 -1.07 15.94
CA ARG A 23 -13.41 -2.40 15.76
C ARG A 23 -14.92 -2.30 15.89
N GLU A 24 -15.63 -2.82 14.90
CA GLU A 24 -17.07 -2.96 14.88
C GLU A 24 -17.41 -4.45 15.03
N VAL A 25 -17.94 -4.80 16.21
CA VAL A 25 -18.16 -6.21 16.58
C VAL A 25 -19.30 -6.82 15.75
N ASP A 26 -20.41 -6.09 15.61
CA ASP A 26 -21.63 -6.58 14.95
C ASP A 26 -21.40 -6.90 13.46
N THR A 27 -20.58 -6.08 12.80
CA THR A 27 -20.23 -6.24 11.38
C THR A 27 -18.91 -6.99 11.18
N ARG A 28 -18.30 -7.51 12.25
CA ARG A 28 -17.01 -8.22 12.25
C ARG A 28 -15.93 -7.47 11.44
N THR A 29 -15.94 -6.15 11.56
CA THR A 29 -15.09 -5.27 10.77
C THR A 29 -14.07 -4.58 11.66
N GLN A 30 -12.87 -4.40 11.14
CA GLN A 30 -11.84 -3.59 11.77
C GLN A 30 -11.35 -2.56 10.76
N ILE A 31 -11.35 -1.28 11.15
CA ILE A 31 -10.83 -0.19 10.33
C ILE A 31 -9.49 0.23 10.94
N ALA A 32 -8.44 0.22 10.13
CA ALA A 32 -7.13 0.74 10.48
C ALA A 32 -6.78 1.95 9.62
N ILE A 33 -6.52 3.08 10.25
CA ILE A 33 -5.94 4.26 9.61
C ILE A 33 -4.43 4.24 9.91
N VAL A 34 -3.62 4.12 8.87
CA VAL A 34 -2.16 4.02 8.94
C VAL A 34 -1.54 5.29 8.38
N LYS A 35 -0.90 6.06 9.25
CA LYS A 35 -0.14 7.25 8.89
C LYS A 35 1.34 7.02 9.10
N GLU A 36 2.15 7.31 8.10
CA GLU A 36 3.60 7.12 8.14
C GLU A 36 4.30 8.40 7.68
N ASP A 37 5.42 8.70 8.33
CA ASP A 37 6.44 9.63 7.87
C ASP A 37 7.76 9.01 8.32
N ILE A 38 8.40 8.22 7.44
CA ILE A 38 9.56 7.40 7.78
C ILE A 38 10.69 7.73 6.83
N LYS A 39 11.82 8.18 7.39
CA LYS A 39 13.08 8.33 6.69
C LYS A 39 14.03 7.21 7.09
N ILE A 40 14.65 6.57 6.10
CA ILE A 40 15.68 5.56 6.30
C ILE A 40 16.96 6.08 5.66
N THR A 41 17.94 6.41 6.49
CA THR A 41 19.27 6.86 6.09
C THR A 41 20.21 5.66 6.06
N PHE A 42 20.98 5.55 4.97
CA PHE A 42 21.91 4.45 4.73
C PHE A 42 23.13 4.55 5.67
N PRO A 43 23.89 3.46 5.86
CA PRO A 43 25.09 3.47 6.70
C PRO A 43 26.13 4.53 6.31
N ASP A 44 26.17 4.93 5.03
CA ASP A 44 27.06 5.99 4.55
C ASP A 44 26.66 7.40 5.05
N GLY A 45 25.49 7.55 5.68
CA GLY A 45 24.98 8.80 6.23
C GLY A 45 24.52 9.83 5.19
N THR A 46 24.78 9.60 3.91
CA THR A 46 24.56 10.57 2.82
C THR A 46 23.30 10.27 2.02
N LYS A 47 22.94 9.00 1.90
CA LYS A 47 21.77 8.56 1.14
C LYS A 47 20.62 8.26 2.06
N SER A 48 19.40 8.59 1.61
CA SER A 48 18.20 8.21 2.34
C SER A 48 17.03 7.92 1.41
N ASN A 49 16.13 7.07 1.87
CA ASN A 49 14.79 6.95 1.32
C ASN A 49 13.81 7.59 2.31
N HIS A 50 12.76 8.22 1.80
CA HIS A 50 11.72 8.84 2.62
C HIS A 50 10.35 8.39 2.13
N ARG A 51 9.49 7.99 3.05
CA ARG A 51 8.16 7.48 2.75
C ARG A 51 7.14 8.19 3.62
N ILE A 52 6.09 8.73 2.99
CA ILE A 52 4.92 9.27 3.68
C ILE A 52 3.69 8.46 3.26
N ALA A 53 2.79 8.19 4.19
CA ALA A 53 1.56 7.45 3.92
C ALA A 53 0.38 7.99 4.72
N ASP A 54 -0.80 7.94 4.10
CA ASP A 54 -2.09 8.03 4.78
C ASP A 54 -3.03 7.01 4.13
N MET A 55 -3.17 5.85 4.76
CA MET A 55 -3.85 4.69 4.20
C MET A 55 -4.95 4.21 5.14
N THR A 56 -6.15 4.03 4.61
CA THR A 56 -7.26 3.36 5.30
C THR A 56 -7.32 1.91 4.85
N ARG A 57 -7.40 0.99 5.81
CA ARG A 57 -7.61 -0.44 5.58
C ARG A 57 -8.82 -0.92 6.36
N THR A 58 -9.79 -1.51 5.67
CA THR A 58 -10.96 -2.13 6.29
C THR A 58 -10.83 -3.63 6.17
N TYR A 59 -10.58 -4.29 7.28
CA TYR A 59 -10.54 -5.74 7.41
C TYR A 59 -11.98 -6.22 7.64
N LYS A 60 -12.47 -7.07 6.75
CA LYS A 60 -13.80 -7.66 6.84
C LYS A 60 -13.64 -9.15 7.08
N HIS A 61 -14.14 -9.63 8.21
CA HIS A 61 -14.13 -11.04 8.55
C HIS A 61 -15.48 -11.66 8.23
N GLY A 62 -15.47 -12.70 7.41
CA GLY A 62 -16.68 -13.41 7.00
C GLY A 62 -17.10 -14.47 8.01
N ASP A 63 -17.27 -15.71 7.55
CA ASP A 63 -17.54 -16.86 8.41
C ASP A 63 -16.41 -17.05 9.44
N LEU A 64 -16.77 -17.45 10.67
CA LEU A 64 -15.80 -17.66 11.74
C LEU A 64 -14.99 -18.95 11.56
N ASN A 65 -15.51 -19.88 10.76
CA ASN A 65 -14.91 -21.21 10.55
C ASN A 65 -14.00 -21.26 9.33
N THR A 66 -14.02 -20.23 8.47
CA THR A 66 -13.18 -20.14 7.28
C THR A 66 -12.52 -18.78 7.18
N ASN A 67 -11.47 -18.69 6.38
CA ASN A 67 -10.81 -17.42 6.05
C ASN A 67 -10.86 -17.09 4.56
N THR A 68 -11.58 -17.88 3.77
CA THR A 68 -11.67 -17.78 2.31
C THR A 68 -12.48 -16.58 1.83
N ASP A 69 -13.38 -16.10 2.67
CA ASP A 69 -14.21 -14.91 2.45
C ASP A 69 -13.67 -13.66 3.17
N ASN A 70 -12.56 -13.78 3.91
CA ASN A 70 -11.92 -12.63 4.54
C ASN A 70 -11.27 -11.74 3.48
N ILE A 71 -11.58 -10.44 3.54
CA ILE A 71 -11.01 -9.44 2.64
C ILE A 71 -10.45 -8.24 3.39
N ILE A 72 -9.53 -7.54 2.74
CA ILE A 72 -9.01 -6.24 3.18
C ILE A 72 -9.26 -5.24 2.06
N GLU A 73 -10.09 -4.25 2.34
CA GLU A 73 -10.27 -3.09 1.45
C GLU A 73 -9.21 -2.05 1.79
N THR A 74 -8.53 -1.49 0.80
CA THR A 74 -7.45 -0.51 1.02
C THR A 74 -7.59 0.68 0.10
N TYR A 75 -7.50 1.89 0.63
CA TYR A 75 -7.43 3.15 -0.12
C TYR A 75 -6.59 4.20 0.60
N GLY A 76 -6.26 5.30 -0.08
CA GLY A 76 -5.44 6.37 0.46
C GLY A 76 -4.22 6.67 -0.40
N THR A 77 -3.19 7.23 0.22
CA THR A 77 -2.02 7.75 -0.48
C THR A 77 -0.70 7.26 0.12
N VAL A 78 0.28 7.14 -0.76
CA VAL A 78 1.67 6.86 -0.45
C VAL A 78 2.54 7.78 -1.28
N SER A 79 3.51 8.45 -0.68
CA SER A 79 4.63 9.05 -1.41
C SER A 79 5.95 8.41 -0.99
N PHE A 80 6.89 8.38 -1.93
CA PHE A 80 8.21 7.85 -1.74
C PHE A 80 9.23 8.72 -2.45
N THR A 81 10.29 9.09 -1.75
CA THR A 81 11.48 9.75 -2.30
C THR A 81 12.65 8.80 -2.15
N ASN A 82 13.32 8.48 -3.27
CA ASN A 82 14.45 7.57 -3.25
C ASN A 82 15.80 8.29 -2.99
N ILE A 83 16.88 7.51 -2.90
CA ILE A 83 18.25 8.00 -2.72
C ILE A 83 18.75 9.00 -3.77
N LYS A 84 18.07 9.13 -4.92
CA LYS A 84 18.38 10.08 -6.00
C LYS A 84 17.46 11.30 -5.97
N ASN A 85 16.69 11.50 -4.89
CA ASN A 85 15.65 12.52 -4.76
C ASN A 85 14.55 12.43 -5.83
N VAL A 86 14.40 11.28 -6.49
CA VAL A 86 13.27 11.03 -7.41
C VAL A 86 12.06 10.63 -6.57
N THR A 87 10.96 11.34 -6.78
CA THR A 87 9.72 11.09 -6.04
C THR A 87 8.72 10.29 -6.87
N SER A 88 7.93 9.47 -6.19
CA SER A 88 6.72 8.87 -6.73
C SER A 88 5.60 8.94 -5.71
N SER A 89 4.36 9.00 -6.18
CA SER A 89 3.16 8.88 -5.36
C SER A 89 2.26 7.78 -5.90
N LYS A 90 1.59 7.07 -5.00
CA LYS A 90 0.49 6.15 -5.28
C LYS A 90 -0.77 6.72 -4.67
N VAL A 91 -1.83 6.79 -5.45
CA VAL A 91 -3.18 7.14 -4.99
C VAL A 91 -4.11 5.98 -5.29
N ILE A 92 -4.86 5.55 -4.29
CA ILE A 92 -5.97 4.62 -4.43
C ILE A 92 -7.21 5.38 -3.93
N LYS A 93 -8.17 5.61 -4.82
CA LYS A 93 -9.42 6.30 -4.44
C LYS A 93 -10.30 5.35 -3.65
N GLU A 94 -11.10 5.89 -2.75
CA GLU A 94 -12.07 5.09 -1.98
C GLU A 94 -13.09 4.37 -2.89
N THR A 95 -13.51 5.03 -3.99
CA THR A 95 -14.40 4.46 -5.01
C THR A 95 -13.75 3.37 -5.86
N GLU A 96 -12.41 3.27 -5.85
CA GLU A 96 -11.61 2.31 -6.62
C GLU A 96 -10.70 1.48 -5.70
N LYS A 97 -11.12 1.31 -4.43
CA LYS A 97 -10.35 0.63 -3.39
C LYS A 97 -9.82 -0.72 -3.84
N LEU A 98 -8.62 -1.04 -3.36
CA LEU A 98 -8.02 -2.35 -3.60
C LEU A 98 -8.71 -3.39 -2.71
N ILE A 99 -9.07 -4.53 -3.28
CA ILE A 99 -9.61 -5.68 -2.56
C ILE A 99 -8.54 -6.76 -2.51
N TYR A 100 -8.03 -7.03 -1.32
CA TYR A 100 -7.14 -8.16 -1.05
C TYR A 100 -7.94 -9.32 -0.47
N LYS A 101 -7.89 -10.48 -1.11
CA LYS A 101 -8.45 -11.73 -0.55
C LYS A 101 -7.40 -12.40 0.32
N VAL A 102 -7.73 -12.67 1.58
CA VAL A 102 -6.80 -13.31 2.54
C VAL A 102 -6.39 -14.70 2.05
N VAL A 103 -7.31 -15.43 1.44
CA VAL A 103 -7.01 -16.64 0.67
C VAL A 103 -7.52 -16.40 -0.76
N PRO A 104 -6.65 -16.46 -1.79
CA PRO A 104 -5.30 -17.07 -1.77
C PRO A 104 -4.16 -16.13 -1.35
N GLY A 105 -4.44 -14.92 -0.88
CA GLY A 105 -3.41 -13.98 -0.45
C GLY A 105 -2.94 -13.04 -1.54
N GLU A 106 -3.89 -12.43 -2.25
CA GLU A 106 -3.60 -11.53 -3.37
C GLU A 106 -4.64 -10.41 -3.53
N ILE A 107 -4.22 -9.34 -4.21
CA ILE A 107 -5.12 -8.26 -4.62
C ILE A 107 -5.82 -8.70 -5.89
N VAL A 108 -7.15 -8.68 -5.88
CA VAL A 108 -7.99 -9.22 -6.96
C VAL A 108 -8.85 -8.16 -7.66
N GLN A 109 -8.89 -6.94 -7.12
CA GLN A 109 -9.72 -5.86 -7.64
C GLN A 109 -9.21 -4.51 -7.18
N GLY A 110 -9.55 -3.47 -7.95
CA GLY A 110 -9.37 -2.06 -7.61
C GLY A 110 -8.34 -1.38 -8.51
N LYS A 111 -8.22 -0.06 -8.37
CA LYS A 111 -7.29 0.73 -9.18
C LYS A 111 -6.39 1.59 -8.33
N ALA A 112 -5.14 1.69 -8.76
CA ALA A 112 -4.17 2.62 -8.21
C ALA A 112 -3.57 3.49 -9.32
N THR A 113 -3.30 4.75 -9.01
CA THR A 113 -2.56 5.65 -9.90
C THR A 113 -1.21 5.93 -9.29
N MET A 114 -0.14 5.65 -10.04
CA MET A 114 1.24 5.98 -9.72
C MET A 114 1.65 7.22 -10.51
N THR A 115 2.12 8.26 -9.84
CA THR A 115 2.69 9.45 -10.48
C THR A 115 4.15 9.57 -10.12
N TYR A 116 5.02 9.78 -11.11
CA TYR A 116 6.46 9.97 -10.90
C TYR A 116 6.83 11.44 -11.07
N SER A 117 7.92 11.86 -10.44
CA SER A 117 8.42 13.25 -10.53
C SER A 117 8.74 13.72 -11.96
N THR A 118 8.88 12.78 -12.91
CA THR A 118 9.04 13.06 -14.34
C THR A 118 7.74 13.45 -15.04
N GLY A 119 6.61 13.44 -14.34
CA GLY A 119 5.28 13.61 -14.92
C GLY A 119 4.67 12.33 -15.50
N LYS A 120 5.41 11.22 -15.53
CA LYS A 120 4.88 9.92 -15.96
C LYS A 120 3.78 9.47 -14.98
N VAL A 121 2.65 9.04 -15.54
CA VAL A 121 1.53 8.48 -14.79
C VAL A 121 1.29 7.04 -15.25
N ILE A 122 1.17 6.11 -14.31
CA ILE A 122 0.80 4.73 -14.57
C ILE A 122 -0.45 4.39 -13.76
N THR A 123 -1.50 3.91 -14.42
CA THR A 123 -2.64 3.31 -13.73
C THR A 123 -2.44 1.81 -13.64
N ILE A 124 -2.77 1.22 -12.50
CA ILE A 124 -2.70 -0.21 -12.22
C ILE A 124 -4.12 -0.67 -11.91
N ASP A 125 -4.66 -1.56 -12.73
CA ASP A 125 -5.96 -2.21 -12.55
C ASP A 125 -5.74 -3.66 -12.11
N TYR A 126 -6.27 -4.00 -10.95
CA TYR A 126 -6.11 -5.31 -10.33
C TYR A 126 -7.23 -6.30 -10.70
N GLY A 127 -8.11 -5.94 -11.64
CA GLY A 127 -9.12 -6.85 -12.17
C GLY A 127 -10.49 -6.70 -11.51
N ASP A 128 -11.28 -7.75 -11.61
CA ASP A 128 -12.73 -7.75 -11.36
C ASP A 128 -13.15 -8.53 -10.10
N GLY A 129 -12.19 -9.03 -9.33
CA GLY A 129 -12.41 -9.90 -8.17
C GLY A 129 -11.94 -11.33 -8.38
N THR A 130 -11.57 -11.70 -9.61
CA THR A 130 -10.95 -12.99 -9.93
C THR A 130 -9.54 -13.08 -9.37
N ALA A 131 -9.21 -14.22 -8.77
CA ALA A 131 -7.89 -14.49 -8.24
C ALA A 131 -6.99 -15.09 -9.33
N ASP A 132 -6.40 -14.24 -10.16
CA ASP A 132 -5.51 -14.61 -11.28
C ASP A 132 -4.05 -14.22 -11.06
N ASN A 133 -3.73 -13.58 -9.93
CA ASN A 133 -2.40 -13.05 -9.61
C ASN A 133 -1.81 -12.10 -10.68
N THR A 134 -2.66 -11.33 -11.37
CA THR A 134 -2.22 -10.36 -12.38
C THR A 134 -2.72 -8.94 -12.10
N ALA A 135 -2.12 -7.98 -12.80
CA ALA A 135 -2.67 -6.64 -12.91
C ALA A 135 -2.39 -6.08 -14.31
N THR A 136 -3.31 -5.27 -14.80
CA THR A 136 -3.16 -4.53 -16.06
C THR A 136 -2.65 -3.13 -15.76
N LEU A 137 -1.51 -2.77 -16.33
CA LEU A 137 -0.92 -1.45 -16.23
C LEU A 137 -1.22 -0.66 -17.49
N SER A 138 -1.36 0.65 -17.37
CA SER A 138 -1.48 1.58 -18.49
C SER A 138 -0.67 2.84 -18.24
N ASP A 139 0.03 3.33 -19.27
CA ASP A 139 0.63 4.68 -19.27
C ASP A 139 -0.22 5.71 -20.03
N GLY A 140 -1.46 5.35 -20.38
CA GLY A 140 -2.36 6.14 -21.22
C GLY A 140 -2.18 5.93 -22.71
N THR A 141 -1.05 5.36 -23.15
CA THR A 141 -0.78 5.05 -24.57
C THR A 141 -0.76 3.54 -24.81
N LYS A 142 -0.20 2.77 -23.87
CA LYS A 142 -0.04 1.33 -23.94
C LYS A 142 -0.54 0.68 -22.67
N THR A 143 -1.06 -0.54 -22.83
CA THR A 143 -1.41 -1.42 -21.72
C THR A 143 -0.53 -2.66 -21.74
N TRP A 144 -0.22 -3.19 -20.56
CA TRP A 144 0.49 -4.45 -20.41
C TRP A 144 0.11 -5.13 -19.10
N THR A 145 0.16 -6.46 -19.09
CA THR A 145 -0.14 -7.26 -17.90
C THR A 145 1.16 -7.60 -17.17
N ILE A 146 1.12 -7.57 -15.84
CA ILE A 146 2.18 -8.08 -14.98
C ILE A 146 1.64 -9.20 -14.09
N THR A 147 2.52 -10.11 -13.69
CA THR A 147 2.26 -11.02 -12.58
C THR A 147 2.58 -10.32 -11.26
N LEU A 148 1.66 -10.40 -10.31
CA LEU A 148 1.88 -9.86 -8.98
C LEU A 148 2.82 -10.78 -8.20
N LYS A 149 3.76 -10.17 -7.47
CA LYS A 149 4.67 -10.91 -6.61
C LYS A 149 3.93 -11.24 -5.31
N LYS A 150 3.78 -12.53 -5.03
CA LYS A 150 3.27 -13.05 -3.75
C LYS A 150 4.33 -12.94 -2.66
#